data_AF-U5W575-F1
#
_entry.id   AF-U5W575-F1
#
_cell.length_a   1.000
_cell.length_b   1.000
_cell.length_c   1.000
_cell.angle_alpha   90.00
_cell.angle_beta   90.00
_cell.angle_gamma   90.00
#
_symmetry.space_group_name_H-M   'P 1'
#
loop_
_entity.id
_entity.type
_entity.pdbx_description
1 polymer ?
#
loop_
_entity_poly.entity_id
_entity_poly.type
_entity_poly.pdbx_seq_one_letter_code
_entity_poly.pdbx_strand_id
1 'polypeptide(L)'
;MVPVAPGGSEGTRVPPVAGVRGRGTRVAPVPGEEIDYAGIAAKVREQETVDDGIACLEGLKLRGKKPLKSDLIAIAKELGLTLPASVTLADAKRKLLHHAIGNRRKYDGLRP
;
A
#
# COMPACT_ATOMS: atom_id res chain seq x y z
N MET A 1 -42.06 46.37 -24.39
CA MET A 1 -40.62 46.60 -24.23
C MET A 1 -40.06 45.42 -23.42
N VAL A 2 -39.33 44.56 -24.13
CA VAL A 2 -38.54 43.35 -23.79
C VAL A 2 -38.72 42.58 -22.45
N PRO A 3 -38.87 41.23 -22.49
CA PRO A 3 -38.73 40.35 -21.32
C PRO A 3 -37.25 39.91 -21.14
N VAL A 4 -36.81 39.67 -19.90
CA VAL A 4 -35.50 39.04 -19.63
C VAL A 4 -35.71 37.72 -18.87
N ALA A 5 -35.09 36.68 -19.43
CA ALA A 5 -35.18 35.27 -19.05
C ALA A 5 -34.39 34.93 -17.76
N PRO A 6 -34.61 33.74 -17.16
CA PRO A 6 -33.76 33.19 -16.10
C PRO A 6 -32.61 32.37 -16.70
N GLY A 7 -31.39 32.46 -16.16
CA GLY A 7 -30.28 31.61 -16.60
C GLY A 7 -28.98 31.72 -15.79
N GLY A 8 -28.57 30.59 -15.19
CA GLY A 8 -27.20 30.14 -14.85
C GLY A 8 -26.43 30.91 -13.77
N SER A 9 -25.41 30.41 -13.07
CA SER A 9 -24.82 29.07 -12.85
C SER A 9 -23.85 29.22 -11.67
N GLU A 10 -23.59 28.12 -10.95
CA GLU A 10 -22.47 27.77 -10.05
C GLU A 10 -21.57 28.83 -9.37
N GLY A 11 -21.26 28.60 -8.09
CA GLY A 11 -19.96 28.98 -7.52
C GLY A 11 -19.93 29.29 -6.03
N THR A 12 -19.65 28.27 -5.22
CA THR A 12 -18.82 28.29 -3.99
C THR A 12 -18.93 29.46 -3.02
N ARG A 13 -19.49 29.21 -1.82
CA ARG A 13 -18.89 29.68 -0.56
C ARG A 13 -19.34 28.88 0.68
N VAL A 14 -18.34 28.34 1.39
CA VAL A 14 -18.31 27.51 2.62
C VAL A 14 -19.04 28.12 3.84
N PRO A 15 -19.31 27.38 4.94
CA PRO A 15 -18.34 27.26 6.06
C PRO A 15 -18.46 25.92 6.87
N PRO A 16 -17.96 25.82 8.13
CA PRO A 16 -16.75 25.10 8.56
C PRO A 16 -17.07 23.86 9.44
N VAL A 17 -16.09 23.37 10.22
CA VAL A 17 -16.19 22.33 11.28
C VAL A 17 -15.98 20.89 10.77
N ALA A 18 -15.32 19.95 11.44
CA ALA A 18 -14.84 19.85 12.81
C ALA A 18 -13.58 18.96 12.85
N GLY A 19 -12.77 19.12 13.89
CA GLY A 19 -11.73 18.18 14.22
C GLY A 19 -12.30 16.78 14.51
N VAL A 20 -11.65 15.77 13.94
CA VAL A 20 -11.65 14.38 14.44
C VAL A 20 -10.23 13.87 14.16
N ARG A 21 -9.35 13.86 15.16
CA ARG A 21 -9.06 12.68 15.98
C ARG A 21 -8.81 11.44 15.12
N GLY A 22 -7.55 11.00 15.06
CA GLY A 22 -7.23 9.62 14.67
C GLY A 22 -6.12 9.50 13.65
N ARG A 23 -4.92 9.20 14.17
CA ARG A 23 -3.85 8.44 13.53
C ARG A 23 -4.35 7.53 12.39
N GLY A 24 -3.90 7.80 11.17
CA GLY A 24 -4.22 7.00 9.99
C GLY A 24 -4.37 7.88 8.76
N THR A 25 -3.26 8.45 8.28
CA THR A 25 -3.20 8.96 6.91
C THR A 25 -3.41 7.77 5.98
N ARG A 26 -4.67 7.47 5.68
CA ARG A 26 -5.05 6.69 4.51
C ARG A 26 -4.74 7.61 3.33
N VAL A 27 -3.50 7.55 2.87
CA VAL A 27 -3.12 8.07 1.56
C VAL A 27 -4.07 7.40 0.58
N ALA A 28 -5.03 8.16 0.07
CA ALA A 28 -5.81 7.72 -1.07
C ALA A 28 -4.83 7.65 -2.26
N PRO A 29 -4.59 6.48 -2.87
CA PRO A 29 -3.72 6.41 -4.03
C PRO A 29 -4.38 7.24 -5.15
N VAL A 30 -3.64 8.25 -5.61
CA VAL A 30 -4.00 9.03 -6.80
C VAL A 30 -4.10 8.08 -8.00
N PRO A 31 -5.18 8.13 -8.80
CA PRO A 31 -5.42 7.17 -9.86
C PRO A 31 -4.52 7.47 -11.05
N GLY A 32 -3.49 6.65 -11.21
CA GLY A 32 -2.54 6.69 -12.33
C GLY A 32 -1.70 5.42 -12.40
N GLU A 33 -2.33 4.24 -12.34
CA GLU A 33 -1.75 2.90 -12.60
C GLU A 33 -0.35 2.60 -12.02
N GLU A 34 -0.01 3.24 -10.90
CA GLU A 34 1.21 2.99 -10.15
C GLU A 34 0.89 1.97 -9.06
N ILE A 35 1.68 0.90 -9.01
CA ILE A 35 1.46 -0.16 -8.02
C ILE A 35 1.88 0.38 -6.65
N ASP A 36 0.95 0.35 -5.70
CA ASP A 36 1.21 0.79 -4.33
C ASP A 36 2.05 -0.25 -3.57
N TYR A 37 3.35 -0.30 -3.87
CA TYR A 37 4.29 -1.24 -3.25
C TYR A 37 4.44 -1.00 -1.74
N ALA A 38 4.29 0.24 -1.28
CA ALA A 38 4.35 0.59 0.14
C ALA A 38 3.16 0.01 0.92
N GLY A 39 1.93 0.11 0.41
CA GLY A 39 0.76 -0.53 1.03
C GLY A 39 0.82 -2.05 0.96
N ILE A 40 1.36 -2.62 -0.12
CA ILE A 40 1.62 -4.07 -0.18
C ILE A 40 2.64 -4.48 0.88
N ALA A 41 3.74 -3.73 1.03
CA ALA A 41 4.75 -3.97 2.06
C ALA A 41 4.14 -3.89 3.47
N ALA A 42 3.28 -2.90 3.74
CA ALA A 42 2.56 -2.80 5.01
C ALA A 42 1.69 -4.04 5.24
N LYS A 43 0.90 -4.45 4.23
CA LYS A 43 0.05 -5.65 4.31
C LYS A 43 0.84 -6.93 4.54
N VAL A 44 2.04 -7.02 3.96
CA VAL A 44 2.93 -8.15 4.19
C VAL A 44 3.51 -8.15 5.62
N ARG A 45 3.73 -6.99 6.25
CA ARG A 45 4.14 -6.89 7.66
C ARG A 45 3.03 -7.30 8.63
N GLU A 46 1.76 -7.23 8.23
CA GLU A 46 0.62 -7.70 9.03
C GLU A 46 0.58 -9.23 9.11
N GLN A 47 1.21 -9.93 8.17
CA GLN A 47 1.22 -11.38 8.13
C GLN A 47 2.03 -11.96 9.29
N GLU A 48 1.50 -13.03 9.90
CA GLU A 48 2.13 -13.66 11.06
C GLU A 48 3.06 -14.81 10.68
N THR A 49 2.77 -15.48 9.56
CA THR A 49 3.53 -16.64 9.08
C THR A 49 3.97 -16.47 7.64
N VAL A 50 5.07 -17.14 7.29
CA VAL A 50 5.60 -17.14 5.92
C VAL A 50 4.59 -17.79 4.97
N ASP A 51 3.87 -18.82 5.40
CA ASP A 51 2.89 -19.50 4.55
C ASP A 51 1.70 -18.58 4.21
N ASP A 52 1.11 -17.93 5.22
CA ASP A 52 0.01 -16.97 5.05
C ASP A 52 0.44 -15.75 4.21
N GLY A 53 1.69 -15.30 4.38
CA GLY A 53 2.25 -14.26 3.54
C GLY A 53 2.49 -14.68 2.08
N ILE A 54 2.86 -15.94 1.82
CA ILE A 54 2.97 -16.46 0.45
C ILE A 54 1.57 -16.50 -0.17
N ALA A 55 0.58 -17.02 0.54
CA ALA A 55 -0.81 -17.06 0.07
C ALA A 55 -1.34 -15.65 -0.23
N CYS A 56 -1.03 -14.68 0.62
CA CYS A 56 -1.38 -13.27 0.41
C CYS A 56 -0.69 -12.71 -0.85
N LEU A 57 0.63 -12.91 -1.01
CA LEU A 57 1.36 -12.50 -2.21
C LEU A 57 0.82 -13.18 -3.49
N GLU A 58 0.43 -14.45 -3.43
CA GLU A 58 -0.16 -15.15 -4.57
C GLU A 58 -1.59 -14.71 -4.91
N GLY A 59 -2.35 -14.27 -3.90
CA GLY A 59 -3.67 -13.67 -4.06
C GLY A 59 -3.64 -12.23 -4.56
N LEU A 60 -2.51 -11.52 -4.41
CA LEU A 60 -2.35 -10.17 -4.94
C LEU A 60 -2.30 -10.19 -6.47
N LYS A 61 -3.12 -9.33 -7.08
CA LYS A 61 -3.07 -9.05 -8.52
C LYS A 61 -2.45 -7.68 -8.73
N LEU A 62 -1.20 -7.68 -9.18
CA LEU A 62 -0.44 -6.51 -9.56
C LEU A 62 -0.66 -6.28 -11.06
N ARG A 63 -1.31 -5.18 -11.43
CA ARG A 63 -1.71 -4.89 -12.83
C ARG A 63 -2.44 -6.08 -13.48
N GLY A 64 -3.34 -6.73 -12.73
CA GLY A 64 -4.11 -7.90 -13.20
C GLY A 64 -3.31 -9.21 -13.32
N LYS A 65 -2.00 -9.22 -13.00
CA LYS A 65 -1.13 -10.41 -13.05
C LYS A 65 -0.60 -10.76 -11.65
N LYS A 66 -0.06 -11.97 -11.50
CA LYS A 66 0.67 -12.36 -10.29
C LYS A 66 1.91 -11.47 -10.11
N PRO A 67 2.32 -11.16 -8.88
CA PRO A 67 3.53 -10.37 -8.63
C PRO A 67 4.75 -11.04 -9.25
N LEU A 68 5.48 -10.26 -10.05
CA LEU A 68 6.72 -10.68 -10.66
C LEU A 68 7.88 -10.49 -9.68
N LYS A 69 9.03 -11.01 -10.06
CA LYS A 69 10.27 -10.83 -9.31
C LYS A 69 10.62 -9.36 -9.09
N SER A 70 10.44 -8.51 -10.09
CA SER A 70 10.68 -7.06 -9.99
C SER A 70 9.77 -6.40 -8.96
N ASP A 71 8.50 -6.82 -8.89
CA ASP A 71 7.56 -6.34 -7.88
C ASP A 71 8.00 -6.75 -6.47
N LEU A 72 8.42 -8.00 -6.28
CA LEU A 72 8.94 -8.46 -4.99
C LEU A 72 10.21 -7.70 -4.58
N ILE A 73 11.09 -7.35 -5.52
CA ILE A 73 12.28 -6.53 -5.24
C ILE A 73 11.86 -5.12 -4.81
N ALA A 74 10.87 -4.52 -5.47
CA ALA A 74 10.32 -3.22 -5.08
C ALA A 74 9.71 -3.26 -3.67
N ILE A 75 8.86 -4.26 -3.39
CA ILE A 75 8.26 -4.46 -2.06
C ILE A 75 9.34 -4.72 -1.00
N ALA A 76 10.36 -5.52 -1.32
CA ALA A 76 11.49 -5.76 -0.41
C ALA A 76 12.22 -4.46 -0.08
N LYS A 77 12.44 -3.59 -1.08
CA LYS A 77 13.09 -2.30 -0.88
C LYS A 77 12.27 -1.40 0.06
N GLU A 78 10.95 -1.36 -0.10
CA GLU A 78 10.04 -0.67 0.84
C GLU A 78 10.11 -1.24 2.26
N LEU A 79 10.37 -2.54 2.38
CA LEU A 79 10.57 -3.20 3.66
C LEU A 79 11.95 -2.94 4.27
N GLY A 80 12.89 -2.31 3.55
CA GLY A 80 14.27 -2.12 3.96
C GLY A 80 15.20 -3.30 3.63
N LEU A 81 14.72 -4.26 2.84
CA LEU A 81 15.46 -5.43 2.40
C LEU A 81 15.96 -5.25 0.97
N THR A 82 17.27 -5.40 0.76
CA THR A 82 17.84 -5.42 -0.60
C THR A 82 17.96 -6.85 -1.09
N LEU A 83 17.24 -7.20 -2.16
CA LEU A 83 17.31 -8.52 -2.80
C LEU A 83 18.21 -8.46 -4.04
N PRO A 84 19.10 -9.46 -4.26
CA PRO A 84 19.95 -9.50 -5.44
C PRO A 84 19.14 -9.80 -6.70
N ALA A 85 19.54 -9.25 -7.84
CA ALA A 85 18.88 -9.48 -9.12
C ALA A 85 18.89 -10.95 -9.57
N SER A 86 19.77 -11.80 -9.03
CA SER A 86 19.81 -13.24 -9.30
C SER A 86 18.85 -14.07 -8.45
N VAL A 87 18.15 -13.46 -7.48
CA VAL A 87 17.25 -14.18 -6.56
C VAL A 87 16.12 -14.88 -7.32
N THR A 88 15.74 -16.09 -6.93
CA THR A 88 14.56 -16.75 -7.52
C THR A 88 13.28 -16.16 -6.92
N LEU A 89 12.15 -16.28 -7.62
CA LEU A 89 10.87 -15.77 -7.12
C LEU A 89 10.51 -16.38 -5.75
N ALA A 90 10.71 -17.69 -5.59
CA ALA A 90 10.44 -18.39 -4.34
C ALA A 90 11.36 -17.94 -3.19
N ASP A 91 12.65 -17.73 -3.48
CA ASP A 91 13.62 -17.24 -2.49
C ASP A 91 13.34 -15.78 -2.10
N ALA A 92 12.97 -14.94 -3.07
CA ALA A 92 12.54 -13.57 -2.84
C ALA A 92 11.33 -13.50 -1.91
N LYS A 93 10.28 -14.29 -2.18
CA LYS A 93 9.08 -14.38 -1.31
C LYS A 93 9.46 -14.78 0.11
N ARG A 94 10.23 -15.87 0.27
CA ARG A 94 10.65 -16.35 1.60
C ARG A 94 11.47 -15.33 2.36
N LYS A 95 12.49 -14.72 1.75
CA LYS A 95 13.34 -13.71 2.40
C LYS A 95 12.57 -12.44 2.76
N LEU A 96 11.74 -11.96 1.84
CA LEU A 96 10.87 -10.81 2.04
C LEU A 96 9.96 -11.01 3.26
N LEU A 97 9.30 -12.18 3.34
CA LEU A 97 8.40 -12.51 4.43
C LEU A 97 9.13 -12.73 5.75
N HIS A 98 10.23 -13.47 5.72
CA HIS A 98 11.03 -13.70 6.92
C HIS A 98 11.57 -12.37 7.49
N HIS A 99 11.92 -11.41 6.63
CA HIS A 99 12.33 -10.08 7.04
C HIS A 99 11.15 -9.27 7.61
N ALA A 100 10.01 -9.22 6.91
CA ALA A 100 8.82 -8.48 7.36
C ALA A 100 8.31 -8.97 8.73
N ILE A 101 8.14 -10.30 8.87
CA ILE A 101 7.67 -10.95 10.09
C ILE A 101 8.72 -10.87 11.21
N GLY A 102 10.00 -11.09 10.86
CA GLY A 102 11.11 -10.99 11.81
C GLY A 102 11.25 -9.60 12.40
N ASN A 103 11.06 -8.56 11.58
CA ASN A 103 11.08 -7.17 12.02
C ASN A 103 9.91 -6.89 12.97
N ARG A 104 8.69 -7.37 12.66
CA ARG A 104 7.55 -7.28 13.58
C ARG A 104 7.86 -7.89 14.95
N ARG A 105 8.38 -9.12 15.00
CA ARG A 105 8.73 -9.78 16.29
C ARG A 105 9.77 -9.01 17.10
N LYS A 106 10.73 -8.35 16.43
CA LYS A 106 11.74 -7.51 17.08
C LYS A 106 11.12 -6.24 17.70
N TYR A 107 10.11 -5.65 17.05
CA TYR A 107 9.41 -4.46 17.55
C TYR A 107 8.21 -4.76 18.46
N ASP A 108 7.62 -5.95 18.40
CA ASP A 108 6.53 -6.38 19.30
C ASP A 108 7.03 -6.57 20.75
N GLY A 109 8.31 -6.95 20.90
CA GLY A 109 9.02 -6.96 22.19
C GLY A 109 9.57 -5.60 22.64
N LEU A 110 9.56 -4.59 21.76
CA LEU A 110 9.93 -3.20 22.06
C LEU A 110 8.65 -2.37 22.12
N ARG A 111 7.86 -2.57 23.19
CA ARG A 111 6.79 -1.63 23.52
C ARG A 111 7.41 -0.28 23.89
N PRO A 112 6.96 0.86 23.34
CA PRO A 112 7.19 2.18 23.95
C PRO A 112 6.44 2.32 25.28
#